data_AF-A0A498DW56-F1
#
_entry.id   AF-A0A498DW56-F1
#
_cell.length_a   1.000
_cell.length_b   1.000
_cell.length_c   1.000
_cell.angle_alpha   90.00
_cell.angle_beta   90.00
_cell.angle_gamma   90.00
#
_symmetry.space_group_name_H-M   'P 1'
#
loop_
_entity.id
_entity.type
_entity.pdbx_description
1 polymer ?
#
loop_
_entity_poly.entity_id
_entity_poly.type
_entity_poly.pdbx_seq_one_letter_code
_entity_poly.pdbx_strand_id
1 'polypeptide(L)'
;MAKTLRPGRTEDAADSAADGTDTVETYETYETFRVGCPECGRPIALLAGEERLPEHAHCPTRWNPFGLTVCPGTGRAVAEATPATGERVAHEEDGVVLLTLPAGLDWRKQPFSHVGGPGSRPLRQQTVARAA
;
A
#
# COMPACT_ATOMS: atom_id res chain seq x y z
N MET A 1 -9.87 -5.86 48.92
CA MET A 1 -9.16 -6.67 47.90
C MET A 1 -8.19 -5.75 47.18
N ALA A 2 -6.97 -5.58 47.70
CA ALA A 2 -5.94 -4.73 47.07
C ALA A 2 -5.21 -5.51 45.97
N LYS A 3 -5.17 -4.98 44.75
CA LYS A 3 -4.38 -5.55 43.64
C LYS A 3 -2.94 -5.05 43.77
N THR A 4 -2.04 -5.94 44.15
CA THR A 4 -0.59 -5.71 44.12
C THR A 4 -0.11 -5.70 42.66
N LEU A 5 0.40 -4.58 42.18
CA LEU A 5 1.07 -4.48 40.88
C LEU A 5 2.55 -4.86 41.07
N ARG A 6 3.05 -5.87 40.35
CA ARG A 6 4.47 -6.22 40.37
C ARG A 6 5.25 -5.22 39.51
N PRO A 7 6.38 -4.67 39.98
CA PRO A 7 7.26 -3.88 39.13
C PRO A 7 8.00 -4.80 38.15
N GLY A 8 8.04 -4.40 36.88
CA GLY A 8 8.85 -5.03 35.85
C GLY A 8 10.34 -4.83 36.12
N ARG A 9 11.10 -5.89 35.88
CA ARG A 9 12.55 -6.03 36.02
C ARG A 9 13.30 -5.07 35.08
N THR A 10 14.30 -4.36 35.59
CA THR A 10 15.26 -3.53 34.83
C THR A 10 16.68 -4.03 35.11
N GLU A 11 17.29 -4.71 34.13
CA GLU A 11 18.70 -5.12 34.10
C GLU A 11 18.96 -5.45 32.60
N ASP A 12 20.00 -5.00 31.88
CA ASP A 12 21.22 -4.26 32.20
C ASP A 12 21.69 -3.53 30.93
N ALA A 13 22.27 -2.35 31.10
CA ALA A 13 23.07 -1.68 30.08
C ALA A 13 24.44 -2.34 30.02
N ALA A 14 24.78 -2.99 28.91
CA ALA A 14 26.13 -3.42 28.60
C ALA A 14 26.59 -2.69 27.33
N ASP A 15 27.61 -1.87 27.52
CA ASP A 15 28.30 -1.04 26.55
C ASP A 15 29.30 -1.87 25.71
N SER A 16 29.09 -1.83 24.39
CA SER A 16 30.05 -1.69 23.29
C SER A 16 31.32 -2.58 23.17
N ALA A 17 31.40 -3.31 22.05
CA ALA A 17 32.63 -3.41 21.24
C ALA A 17 32.30 -3.85 19.80
N ALA A 18 32.76 -3.07 18.83
CA ALA A 18 32.48 -3.16 17.41
C ALA A 18 33.04 -4.43 16.74
N ASP A 19 32.20 -5.10 15.95
CA ASP A 19 32.62 -5.71 14.70
C ASP A 19 31.91 -4.93 13.58
N GLY A 20 32.66 -4.04 12.93
CA GLY A 20 32.20 -3.20 11.84
C GLY A 20 32.06 -3.99 10.55
N THR A 21 31.22 -5.02 10.56
CA THR A 21 30.65 -5.51 9.32
C THR A 21 29.44 -4.62 9.05
N ASP A 22 29.66 -3.57 8.26
CA ASP A 22 28.59 -2.85 7.56
C ASP A 22 27.88 -3.89 6.69
N THR A 23 26.94 -4.63 7.30
CA THR A 23 25.95 -5.39 6.56
C THR A 23 25.11 -4.34 5.86
N VAL A 24 25.59 -3.91 4.70
CA VAL A 24 24.74 -3.37 3.65
C VAL A 24 23.70 -4.45 3.42
N GLU A 25 22.58 -4.35 4.14
CA GLU A 25 21.35 -5.07 3.84
C GLU A 25 21.08 -4.73 2.38
N THR A 26 21.51 -5.62 1.49
CA THR A 26 21.45 -5.37 0.06
C THR A 26 19.99 -5.53 -0.26
N TYR A 27 19.29 -4.42 -0.41
CA TYR A 27 17.88 -4.41 -0.75
C TYR A 27 17.73 -5.19 -2.05
N GLU A 28 17.04 -6.34 -1.99
CA GLU A 28 16.80 -7.14 -3.18
C GLU A 28 16.05 -6.27 -4.19
N THR A 29 16.50 -6.28 -5.45
CA THR A 29 15.76 -5.62 -6.53
C THR A 29 14.48 -6.42 -6.76
N TYR A 30 13.32 -5.79 -6.53
CA TYR A 30 12.04 -6.44 -6.72
C TYR A 30 11.44 -6.07 -8.08
N GLU A 31 11.20 -7.08 -8.91
CA GLU A 31 10.43 -6.90 -10.12
C GLU A 31 8.93 -6.79 -9.77
N THR A 32 8.32 -5.65 -10.10
CA THR A 32 6.89 -5.40 -9.87
C THR A 32 6.13 -5.38 -11.20
N PHE A 33 4.98 -6.04 -11.26
CA PHE A 33 4.08 -6.00 -12.41
C PHE A 33 2.63 -5.77 -11.98
N ARG A 34 1.74 -5.44 -12.93
CA ARG A 34 0.32 -5.18 -12.65
C ARG A 34 -0.60 -6.16 -13.37
N VAL A 35 -1.60 -6.63 -12.64
CA VAL A 35 -2.71 -7.44 -13.18
C VAL A 35 -4.05 -6.83 -12.75
N GLY A 36 -5.12 -7.09 -13.49
CA GLY A 36 -6.48 -6.72 -13.10
C GLY A 36 -7.17 -7.86 -12.36
N CYS A 37 -7.71 -7.59 -11.18
CA CYS A 37 -8.57 -8.55 -10.47
C CYS A 37 -9.82 -8.88 -11.30
N PRO A 38 -10.14 -10.16 -11.54
CA PRO A 38 -11.30 -10.54 -12.35
C PRO A 38 -12.65 -10.18 -11.69
N GLU A 39 -12.67 -10.03 -10.36
CA GLU A 39 -13.89 -9.72 -9.61
C GLU A 39 -14.21 -8.22 -9.56
N CYS A 40 -13.22 -7.37 -9.22
CA CYS A 40 -13.45 -5.93 -9.06
C CYS A 40 -12.89 -5.07 -10.20
N GLY A 41 -12.16 -5.67 -11.15
CA GLY A 41 -11.54 -5.00 -12.28
C GLY A 41 -10.45 -4.00 -11.89
N ARG A 42 -10.00 -3.98 -10.63
CA ARG A 42 -8.98 -3.05 -10.16
C ARG A 42 -7.57 -3.58 -10.48
N PRO A 43 -6.66 -2.69 -10.92
CA PRO A 43 -5.27 -3.06 -11.08
C PRO A 43 -4.67 -3.34 -9.70
N ILE A 44 -3.94 -4.43 -9.60
CA ILE A 44 -3.20 -4.89 -8.43
C ILE A 44 -1.74 -4.97 -8.85
N ALA A 45 -0.86 -4.36 -8.05
CA ALA A 45 0.58 -4.54 -8.18
C ALA A 45 0.98 -5.83 -7.47
N LEU A 46 1.80 -6.64 -8.13
CA LEU A 46 2.32 -7.90 -7.63
C LEU A 46 3.84 -7.89 -7.76
N LEU A 47 4.49 -8.60 -6.85
CA LEU A 47 5.92 -8.90 -6.94
C LEU A 47 6.12 -10.19 -7.75
N ALA A 48 7.28 -10.30 -8.42
CA ALA A 48 7.66 -11.54 -9.09
C ALA A 48 7.65 -12.73 -8.10
N GLY A 49 6.98 -13.82 -8.50
CA GLY A 49 6.79 -15.02 -7.67
C GLY A 49 5.52 -15.03 -6.82
N GLU A 50 4.72 -13.96 -6.79
CA GLU A 50 3.40 -14.01 -6.18
C GLU A 50 2.42 -14.81 -7.05
N GLU A 51 1.98 -15.96 -6.54
CA GLU A 51 1.07 -16.86 -7.25
C GLU A 51 -0.42 -16.61 -6.94
N ARG A 52 -0.72 -15.80 -5.91
CA ARG A 52 -2.08 -15.48 -5.47
C ARG A 52 -2.29 -13.98 -5.33
N LEU A 53 -3.48 -13.53 -5.68
CA LEU A 53 -3.86 -12.14 -5.47
C LEU A 53 -3.88 -11.81 -3.97
N PRO A 54 -3.25 -10.71 -3.55
CA PRO A 54 -3.27 -10.26 -2.16
C PRO A 54 -4.68 -9.88 -1.71
N GLU A 55 -4.86 -9.80 -0.40
CA GLU A 55 -6.07 -9.22 0.17
C GLU A 55 -6.20 -7.77 -0.27
N HIS A 56 -7.33 -7.45 -0.88
CA HIS A 56 -7.62 -6.11 -1.36
C HIS A 56 -9.11 -5.80 -1.17
N ALA A 57 -9.41 -4.51 -1.06
CA ALA A 57 -10.77 -4.07 -0.79
C ALA A 57 -11.57 -3.86 -2.08
N HIS A 58 -12.80 -4.36 -2.08
CA HIS A 58 -13.83 -3.93 -3.02
C HIS A 58 -14.39 -2.58 -2.57
N CYS A 59 -14.38 -1.60 -3.49
CA CYS A 59 -14.94 -0.28 -3.28
C CYS A 59 -16.24 -0.17 -4.09
N PRO A 60 -17.43 -0.18 -3.44
CA PRO A 60 -18.72 -0.25 -4.12
C PRO A 60 -18.92 0.88 -5.13
N THR A 61 -18.46 2.09 -4.79
CA THR A 61 -18.40 3.22 -5.72
C THR A 61 -17.13 4.03 -5.46
N ARG A 62 -16.58 4.67 -6.50
CA ARG A 62 -15.39 5.54 -6.37
C ARG A 62 -15.59 6.72 -5.40
N TRP A 63 -16.83 7.01 -5.02
CA TRP A 63 -17.22 8.13 -4.17
C TRP A 63 -17.65 7.72 -2.75
N ASN A 64 -17.70 6.42 -2.44
CA ASN A 64 -17.96 5.92 -1.09
C ASN A 64 -16.76 5.11 -0.57
N PRO A 65 -15.71 5.79 -0.06
CA PRO A 65 -14.50 5.13 0.41
C PRO A 65 -14.67 4.44 1.76
N PHE A 66 -15.81 4.59 2.44
CA PHE A 66 -16.03 4.00 3.78
C PHE A 66 -16.73 2.63 3.71
N GLY A 67 -17.33 2.29 2.58
CA GLY A 67 -18.00 1.00 2.37
C GLY A 67 -17.07 -0.12 1.91
N LEU A 68 -15.78 -0.08 2.27
CA LEU A 68 -14.80 -1.08 1.84
C LEU A 68 -15.09 -2.43 2.50
N THR A 69 -15.13 -3.48 1.69
CA THR A 69 -15.18 -4.88 2.14
C THR A 69 -14.05 -5.65 1.47
N VAL A 70 -13.63 -6.78 2.03
CA VAL A 70 -12.67 -7.66 1.33
C VAL A 70 -13.25 -8.08 -0.02
N CYS A 71 -12.46 -7.97 -1.08
CA CYS A 71 -12.88 -8.38 -2.41
C CYS A 71 -12.95 -9.92 -2.48
N PRO A 72 -14.01 -10.49 -3.09
CA PRO A 72 -14.10 -11.94 -3.30
C PRO A 72 -12.99 -12.50 -4.19
N GLY A 73 -12.25 -11.64 -4.91
CA GLY A 73 -11.09 -12.04 -5.71
C GLY A 73 -9.81 -12.26 -4.90
N THR A 74 -9.83 -11.99 -3.60
CA THR A 74 -8.68 -12.22 -2.71
C THR A 74 -8.28 -13.70 -2.72
N GLY A 75 -6.99 -13.98 -2.84
CA GLY A 75 -6.44 -15.34 -2.83
C GLY A 75 -6.63 -16.15 -4.11
N ARG A 76 -7.34 -15.63 -5.12
CA ARG A 76 -7.41 -16.23 -6.46
C ARG A 76 -6.03 -16.33 -7.09
N ALA A 77 -5.84 -17.31 -7.97
CA ALA A 77 -4.57 -17.50 -8.67
C ALA A 77 -4.27 -16.30 -9.59
N VAL A 78 -3.01 -15.88 -9.66
CA VAL A 78 -2.58 -14.80 -10.57
C VAL A 78 -2.78 -15.18 -12.03
N ALA A 79 -2.70 -16.47 -12.36
CA ALA A 79 -3.03 -16.98 -13.69
C ALA A 79 -4.48 -16.72 -14.14
N GLU A 80 -5.42 -16.56 -13.19
CA GLU A 80 -6.83 -16.20 -13.48
C GLU A 80 -7.02 -14.68 -13.65
N ALA A 81 -5.99 -13.87 -13.37
CA ALA A 81 -6.10 -12.42 -13.41
C ALA A 81 -6.12 -11.90 -14.86
N THR A 82 -6.90 -10.84 -15.07
CA THR A 82 -6.92 -10.14 -16.36
C THR A 82 -5.63 -9.36 -16.56
N PRO A 83 -5.14 -9.17 -17.79
CA PRO A 83 -4.06 -8.21 -18.04
C PRO A 83 -4.53 -6.81 -17.61
N ALA A 84 -3.67 -6.07 -16.91
CA ALA A 84 -4.00 -4.69 -16.56
C ALA A 84 -4.22 -3.85 -17.83
N THR A 85 -5.12 -2.86 -17.80
CA THR A 85 -5.25 -1.88 -18.87
C THR A 85 -4.01 -0.98 -18.86
N GLY A 86 -3.09 -1.25 -19.79
CA GLY A 86 -1.74 -0.69 -19.85
C GLY A 86 -0.73 -1.82 -20.03
N GLU A 87 0.30 -1.59 -20.85
CA GLU A 87 1.32 -2.59 -21.17
C GLU A 87 1.89 -3.24 -19.91
N ARG A 88 2.04 -4.57 -19.90
CA ARG A 88 2.67 -5.33 -18.80
C ARG A 88 4.17 -5.03 -18.78
N VAL A 89 4.54 -3.83 -18.36
CA VAL A 89 5.93 -3.45 -18.14
C VAL A 89 6.27 -3.86 -16.71
N ALA A 90 7.13 -4.86 -16.58
CA ALA A 90 7.78 -5.13 -15.31
C ALA A 90 8.71 -3.94 -15.01
N HIS A 91 8.56 -3.36 -13.83
CA HIS A 91 9.44 -2.30 -13.36
C HIS A 91 10.39 -2.89 -12.32
N GLU A 92 11.70 -2.79 -12.58
CA GLU A 92 12.73 -3.02 -11.58
C GLU A 92 12.87 -1.75 -10.75
N GLU A 93 12.49 -1.81 -9.48
CA GLU A 93 12.58 -0.67 -8.56
C GLU A 93 13.53 -1.05 -7.42
N ASP A 94 14.42 -0.13 -7.04
CA ASP A 94 15.30 -0.29 -5.88
C ASP A 94 14.47 -0.29 -4.59
N GLY A 95 14.61 -1.35 -3.78
CA GLY A 95 13.85 -1.52 -2.54
C GLY A 95 14.06 -0.38 -1.52
N VAL A 96 15.21 0.29 -1.52
CA VAL A 96 15.45 1.48 -0.67
C VAL A 96 14.49 2.60 -1.04
N VAL A 97 14.35 2.86 -2.34
CA VAL A 97 13.50 3.94 -2.86
C VAL A 97 12.03 3.65 -2.58
N LEU A 98 11.63 2.38 -2.64
CA LEU A 98 10.24 1.95 -2.47
C LEU A 98 9.79 1.98 -1.00
N LEU A 99 10.71 1.65 -0.08
CA LEU A 99 10.41 1.52 1.36
C LEU A 99 10.81 2.76 2.17
N THR A 100 11.64 3.65 1.62
CA THR A 100 12.04 4.90 2.29
C THR A 100 11.14 6.05 1.86
N LEU A 101 10.41 6.61 2.82
CA LEU A 101 9.60 7.79 2.58
C LEU A 101 10.52 9.00 2.30
N PRO A 102 10.35 9.74 1.18
CA PRO A 102 11.17 10.92 0.90
C PRO A 102 11.06 11.97 2.02
N ALA A 103 12.17 12.62 2.35
CA ALA A 103 12.19 13.73 3.29
C ALA A 103 11.25 14.86 2.78
N GLY A 104 10.12 15.06 3.46
CA GLY A 104 9.08 16.03 3.07
C GLY A 104 7.75 15.41 2.66
N LEU A 105 7.70 14.10 2.35
CA LEU A 105 6.45 13.38 2.10
C LEU A 105 5.79 12.90 3.41
N ASP A 106 5.79 13.75 4.44
CA ASP A 106 5.00 13.52 5.65
C ASP A 106 3.54 13.79 5.33
N TRP A 107 2.80 12.75 4.92
CA TRP A 107 1.40 12.84 4.50
C TRP A 107 0.49 13.54 5.52
N ARG A 108 0.86 13.55 6.80
CA ARG A 108 0.12 14.27 7.86
C ARG A 108 0.25 15.79 7.76
N LYS A 109 1.32 16.28 7.14
CA LYS A 109 1.60 17.71 6.93
C LYS A 109 1.20 18.20 5.54
N GLN A 110 0.75 17.31 4.66
CA GLN A 110 0.36 17.69 3.31
C GLN A 110 -0.99 18.45 3.30
N PRO A 111 -1.15 19.50 2.49
CA PRO A 111 -2.32 20.39 2.52
C PRO A 111 -3.64 19.73 2.07
N PHE A 112 -3.59 18.51 1.53
CA PHE A 112 -4.75 17.76 1.07
C PHE A 112 -5.22 16.66 2.04
N SER A 113 -4.45 16.33 3.08
CA SER A 113 -4.85 15.28 4.05
C SER A 113 -5.99 15.71 4.97
N HIS A 114 -6.37 16.99 4.92
CA HIS A 114 -7.63 17.51 5.44
C HIS A 114 -8.51 17.88 4.24
N VAL A 115 -9.44 17.00 3.86
CA VAL A 115 -10.62 17.42 3.10
C VAL A 115 -11.25 18.58 3.88
N GLY A 116 -11.39 19.77 3.27
CA GLY A 116 -12.31 20.78 3.81
C GLY A 116 -11.74 22.10 4.32
N GLY A 117 -10.61 22.62 3.84
CA GLY A 117 -10.27 24.02 4.10
C GLY A 117 -11.37 24.97 3.59
N PRO A 118 -11.67 26.11 4.24
CA PRO A 118 -12.75 27.02 3.82
C PRO A 118 -12.57 27.46 2.36
N GLY A 119 -13.38 26.89 1.46
CA GLY A 119 -13.29 27.12 0.01
C GLY A 119 -13.18 25.87 -0.84
N SER A 120 -12.91 24.69 -0.26
CA SER A 120 -12.93 23.43 -1.02
C SER A 120 -14.36 23.10 -1.45
N ARG A 121 -14.66 23.27 -2.73
CA ARG A 121 -15.93 22.82 -3.33
C ARG A 121 -15.68 21.53 -4.10
N PRO A 122 -16.58 20.54 -4.02
CA PRO A 122 -16.46 19.33 -4.82
C PRO A 122 -16.45 19.68 -6.32
N LEU A 123 -15.54 19.06 -7.07
CA LEU A 123 -15.53 19.15 -8.52
C LEU A 123 -16.84 18.56 -9.06
N ARG A 124 -17.63 19.36 -9.76
CA ARG A 124 -18.84 18.86 -10.44
C ARG A 124 -18.39 18.00 -11.61
N GLN A 125 -18.76 16.71 -11.61
CA GLN A 125 -18.56 15.85 -12.77
C GLN A 125 -19.37 16.42 -13.94
N GLN A 126 -18.70 16.80 -15.03
CA GLN A 126 -19.39 17.11 -16.29
C GLN A 126 -19.88 15.78 -16.87
N THR A 127 -21.18 15.51 -16.76
CA THR A 127 -21.82 14.42 -17.51
C THR A 127 -21.77 14.77 -18.98
N VAL A 128 -20.81 14.21 -19.72
CA VAL A 128 -20.80 14.28 -21.18
C VAL A 128 -21.99 13.43 -21.65
N ALA A 129 -23.05 14.08 -22.12
CA ALA A 129 -24.16 13.39 -22.74
C ALA A 129 -23.63 12.66 -23.98
N ARG A 130 -23.84 11.33 -24.04
CA ARG A 130 -23.59 10.59 -25.28
C ARG A 130 -24.62 11.03 -26.31
N ALA A 131 -24.14 11.58 -27.43
CA ALA A 131 -24.97 11.80 -28.61
C ALA A 131 -25.47 10.44 -29.11
N ALA A 132 -26.79 10.38 -29.37
CA ALA A 132 -27.49 9.22 -29.92
C ALA A 132 -27.21 9.06 -31.42
#